data_AF-A0A7X7KFV9-F1
#
_entry.id   AF-A0A7X7KFV9-F1
#
_cell.length_a   1.000
_cell.length_b   1.000
_cell.length_c   1.000
_cell.angle_alpha   90.00
_cell.angle_beta   90.00
_cell.angle_gamma   90.00
#
_symmetry.space_group_name_H-M   'P 1'
#
loop_
_entity.id
_entity.type
_entity.pdbx_description
1 polymer ?
#
loop_
_entity_poly.entity_id
_entity_poly.type
_entity_poly.pdbx_seq_one_letter_code
_entity_poly.pdbx_strand_id
1 'polypeptide(L)' 'LAFCPPLDSTPKVEIEQIGGPAARIKTAQVLPYGVRLDVKLATSYDESTEILMRLSAIST' A
#
# COMPACT_ATOMS: atom_id res chain seq x y z
N LEU A 1 -3.77 1.50 5.43
CA LEU A 1 -3.83 0.13 5.99
C LEU A 1 -3.43 0.19 7.45
N ALA A 2 -4.10 -0.53 8.33
CA ALA A 2 -3.81 -0.56 9.76
C ALA A 2 -3.26 -1.93 10.17
N PHE A 3 -2.31 -1.94 11.11
CA PHE A 3 -1.75 -3.13 11.73
C PHE A 3 -2.40 -3.29 13.11
N CYS A 4 -3.11 -4.40 13.34
CA CYS A 4 -3.76 -4.69 14.61
C CYS A 4 -3.46 -6.15 15.04
N PRO A 5 -2.73 -6.36 16.15
CA PRO A 5 -2.14 -5.33 17.02
C PRO A 5 -1.06 -4.49 16.30
N PRO A 6 -0.69 -3.30 16.82
CA PRO A 6 0.46 -2.57 16.31
C PRO A 6 1.72 -3.43 16.35
N LEU A 7 2.62 -3.22 15.40
CA LEU A 7 3.95 -3.83 15.43
C LEU A 7 4.82 -3.18 16.51
N ASP A 8 5.83 -3.90 16.97
CA ASP A 8 6.71 -3.46 18.07
C ASP A 8 7.56 -2.23 17.70
N SER A 9 7.87 -2.07 16.41
CA SER A 9 8.66 -0.98 15.86
C SER A 9 8.07 -0.50 14.52
N THR A 10 8.52 0.66 14.03
CA THR A 10 8.12 1.10 12.68
C THR A 10 8.67 0.09 11.67
N PRO A 11 7.82 -0.60 10.89
CA PRO A 11 8.27 -1.66 10.01
C PRO A 11 8.96 -1.12 8.76
N LYS A 12 9.79 -1.95 8.12
CA LYS A 12 10.09 -1.80 6.69
C LYS A 12 8.87 -2.28 5.90
N VAL A 13 8.39 -1.48 4.96
CA VAL A 13 7.23 -1.81 4.11
C VAL A 13 7.66 -1.95 2.66
N GLU A 14 7.26 -3.05 2.04
CA GLU A 14 7.41 -3.32 0.62
C GLU A 14 6.03 -3.47 -0.02
N ILE A 15 5.87 -2.86 -1.20
CA ILE A 15 4.60 -2.81 -1.92
C ILE A 15 4.86 -3.13 -3.38
N GLU A 16 4.09 -4.09 -3.87
CA GLU A 16 4.15 -4.55 -5.26
C GLU A 16 2.73 -4.53 -5.82
N GLN A 17 2.54 -3.85 -6.95
CA GLN A 17 1.31 -4.02 -7.71
C GLN A 17 1.36 -5.34 -8.46
N ILE A 18 0.40 -6.22 -8.19
CA ILE A 18 0.37 -7.58 -8.75
C ILE A 18 -0.83 -7.80 -9.69
N GLY A 19 -1.71 -6.80 -9.86
CA GLY A 19 -2.82 -6.88 -10.80
C GLY A 19 -3.57 -5.56 -10.96
N GLY A 20 -4.51 -5.55 -11.92
CA GLY A 20 -5.31 -4.38 -12.28
C GLY A 20 -4.57 -3.37 -13.17
N PRO A 21 -5.20 -2.22 -13.46
CA PRO A 21 -4.61 -1.16 -14.27
C PRO A 21 -3.35 -0.55 -13.67
N ALA A 22 -2.43 -0.11 -14.52
CA ALA A 22 -1.20 0.53 -14.07
C ALA A 22 -1.49 1.74 -13.16
N ALA A 23 -0.88 1.73 -11.98
CA ALA A 23 -0.98 2.81 -11.02
C ALA A 23 0.39 3.15 -10.41
N ARG A 24 0.58 4.41 -10.10
CA ARG A 24 1.70 4.86 -9.28
C ARG A 24 1.30 4.76 -7.82
N ILE A 25 2.00 3.92 -7.08
CA ILE A 25 1.79 3.73 -5.64
C ILE A 25 2.98 4.35 -4.91
N LYS A 26 2.69 5.19 -3.92
CA LYS A 26 3.71 5.82 -3.07
C LYS A 26 3.38 5.57 -1.61
N THR A 27 4.36 5.08 -0.87
CA THR A 27 4.29 5.03 0.59
C THR A 27 4.45 6.44 1.14
N ALA A 28 3.37 7.04 1.63
CA ALA A 28 3.36 8.41 2.14
C ALA A 28 3.79 8.45 3.61
N GLN A 29 3.43 7.43 4.39
CA GLN A 29 3.76 7.35 5.81
C GLN A 29 3.80 5.90 6.28
N VAL A 30 4.76 5.55 7.13
CA VAL A 30 4.87 4.24 7.78
C VAL A 30 4.96 4.45 9.28
N LEU A 31 4.11 3.76 10.04
CA LEU A 31 4.03 3.79 11.50
C LEU A 31 3.83 2.37 12.03
N PRO A 32 4.10 2.10 13.32
CA PRO A 32 3.91 0.76 13.89
C PRO A 32 2.46 0.25 13.84
N TYR A 33 1.49 1.16 13.82
CA TYR A 33 0.06 0.83 13.74
C TYR A 33 -0.53 0.90 12.33
N GLY A 34 0.26 1.23 11.30
CA GLY A 34 -0.25 1.27 9.94
C GLY A 34 0.62 2.00 8.93
N VAL A 35 0.15 1.98 7.68
CA VAL A 35 0.79 2.61 6.53
C VAL A 35 -0.24 3.39 5.71
N ARG A 36 0.14 4.60 5.30
CA ARG A 36 -0.61 5.44 4.36
C ARG A 36 -0.01 5.33 2.98
N LEU A 37 -0.85 5.00 2.01
CA LEU A 37 -0.48 4.89 0.60
C LEU A 37 -1.20 5.98 -0.18
N ASP A 38 -0.47 6.64 -1.06
CA ASP A 38 -1.04 7.46 -2.11
C ASP A 38 -1.04 6.62 -3.39
N VAL A 39 -2.23 6.40 -3.96
CA VAL A 39 -2.42 5.62 -5.18
C VAL A 39 -2.97 6.54 -6.27
N LYS A 40 -2.29 6.58 -7.41
CA LYS A 40 -2.71 7.35 -8.58
C LYS A 40 -2.76 6.46 -9.80
N LEU A 41 -3.94 6.29 -10.39
CA LEU A 41 -4.08 5.61 -11.67
C LEU A 41 -3.27 6.34 -12.76
N ALA A 42 -2.62 5.57 -13.64
CA ALA A 42 -1.85 6.15 -14.75
C ALA A 42 -2.76 6.84 -15.78
N THR A 43 -3.98 6.33 -15.93
CA THR A 43 -5.03 6.84 -16.83
C THR A 43 -6.37 6.86 -16.12
N SER A 44 -7.31 7.69 -16.58
CA SER A 44 -8.70 7.64 -16.11
C SER A 44 -9.41 6.41 -16.66
N TYR A 45 -10.37 5.91 -15.89
CA TYR A 45 -11.28 4.82 -16.27
C TYR A 45 -12.70 5.28 -15.97
N ASP A 46 -13.60 5.12 -16.94
CA ASP A 46 -15.02 5.52 -16.79
C ASP A 46 -15.82 4.47 -16.01
N GLU A 47 -15.31 3.24 -15.94
CA GLU A 47 -15.90 2.13 -15.20
C GLU A 47 -15.15 1.88 -13.89
N SER A 48 -15.83 1.24 -12.94
CA SER A 48 -15.22 0.82 -11.68
C SER A 48 -14.04 -0.10 -11.94
N THR A 49 -12.90 0.20 -11.34
CA THR A 49 -11.68 -0.57 -11.53
C THR A 49 -11.00 -0.89 -10.20
N GLU A 50 -10.28 -2.00 -10.18
CA GLU A 50 -9.60 -2.52 -9.00
C GLU A 50 -8.11 -2.66 -9.29
N ILE A 51 -7.30 -2.32 -8.28
CA ILE A 51 -5.86 -2.56 -8.28
C ILE A 51 -5.58 -3.57 -7.19
N LEU A 52 -4.86 -4.63 -7.54
CA LEU A 52 -4.41 -5.63 -6.58
C LEU A 52 -2.95 -5.35 -6.19
N MET A 53 -2.71 -5.25 -4.89
CA MET A 53 -1.38 -4.98 -4.34
C MET A 53 -1.02 -6.05 -3.31
N ARG A 54 0.23 -6.50 -3.36
CA ARG A 54 0.86 -7.22 -2.26
C ARG A 54 1.55 -6.22 -1.35
N LEU A 55 1.29 -6.34 -0.05
CA LEU A 55 2.00 -5.58 0.98
C LEU A 55 2.73 -6.54 1.91
N SER A 56 3.98 -6.23 2.20
CA SER A 56 4.78 -6.89 3.23
C SER A 56 5.28 -5.85 4.23
N ALA A 57 5.13 -6.14 5.52
CA ALA A 57 5.61 -5.31 6.62
C ALA A 57 6.47 -6.17 7.55
N ILE A 58 7.71 -5.74 7.79
CA ILE A 58 8.68 -6.46 8.62
C ILE A 58 9.17 -5.51 9.71
N SER A 59 8.88 -5.84 10.97
CA SER A 59 9.45 -5.18 12.15
C SER A 59 10.54 -6.08 12.75
N THR A 60 11.65 -5.46 13.17
CA THR A 60 12.75 -6.14 13.88
C THR A 60 12.77 -5.68 15.32
#